data_AF-A0A2E5ERH1-F1
#
_entry.id   AF-A0A2E5ERH1-F1
#
_cell.length_a   1.000
_cell.length_b   1.000
_cell.length_c   1.000
_cell.angle_alpha   90.00
_cell.angle_beta   90.00
_cell.angle_gamma   90.00
#
_symmetry.space_group_name_H-M   'P 1'
#
loop_
_entity.id
_entity.type
_entity.pdbx_description
1 polymer ?
#
loop_
_entity_poly.entity_id
_entity_poly.type
_entity_poly.pdbx_seq_one_letter_code
_entity_poly.pdbx_strand_id
1 'polypeptide(L)'
;MKTKATLLAFLLAAPLWCIAASSYPEQVFQPEIVIYFGDKIGLTDEQREFIVSEVTTAKDSAREDKYRLNVEMAKLRRLLDKTITGEEEAEKQIKRLFEVENALKMANLKLLIRVKNQLSVEQRKQLRELMKDFNPKKIGPSEEVEKRLQAKIEKLKKGMREMVEIGVNPENISKVTAKFQPLINAAKYKEAEEVLDQAIKMLDDPF
;
A
#
# COMPACT_ATOMS: atom_id res chain seq x y z
N MET A 1 -30.34 11.63 25.93
CA MET A 1 -30.94 11.91 24.60
C MET A 1 -29.83 12.52 23.74
N LYS A 2 -29.09 11.71 22.97
CA LYS A 2 -29.32 11.38 21.55
C LYS A 2 -29.57 12.60 20.65
N THR A 3 -28.48 13.09 20.07
CA THR A 3 -28.33 13.45 18.65
C THR A 3 -26.83 13.46 18.34
N LYS A 4 -26.29 13.03 17.21
CA LYS A 4 -26.66 12.17 16.08
C LYS A 4 -25.45 12.32 15.14
N ALA A 5 -24.85 11.21 14.71
CA ALA A 5 -24.11 11.07 13.45
C ALA A 5 -23.08 12.15 13.06
N THR A 6 -21.79 11.83 13.22
CA THR A 6 -20.80 12.10 12.16
C THR A 6 -20.22 10.75 11.72
N LEU A 7 -21.03 10.08 10.91
CA LEU A 7 -20.66 8.92 10.10
C LEU A 7 -19.96 9.45 8.83
N LEU A 8 -19.10 8.60 8.26
CA LEU A 8 -18.48 8.70 6.93
C LEU A 8 -17.36 9.73 6.75
N ALA A 9 -16.10 9.26 6.80
CA ALA A 9 -15.07 9.63 5.82
C ALA A 9 -13.81 8.73 5.92
N PHE A 10 -13.97 7.41 6.05
CA PHE A 10 -12.86 6.46 5.86
C PHE A 10 -12.86 5.85 4.46
N LEU A 11 -13.31 6.61 3.44
CA LEU A 11 -13.39 6.17 2.05
C LEU A 11 -12.21 6.67 1.18
N LEU A 12 -11.15 7.23 1.77
CA LEU A 12 -9.95 7.67 1.03
C LEU A 12 -8.64 7.09 1.59
N ALA A 13 -8.74 6.08 2.45
CA ALA A 13 -7.62 5.20 2.76
C ALA A 13 -7.94 3.80 2.21
N ALA A 14 -8.22 3.72 0.91
CA ALA A 14 -7.82 2.51 0.22
C ALA A 14 -6.33 2.33 0.58
N PRO A 15 -5.90 1.18 1.11
CA PRO A 15 -4.47 0.94 1.25
C PRO A 15 -3.88 1.28 -0.12
N LEU A 16 -2.83 2.08 -0.18
CA LEU A 16 -2.09 2.38 -1.41
C LEU A 16 -1.37 1.14 -1.98
N TRP A 17 -1.97 -0.02 -1.81
CA TRP A 17 -1.90 -1.19 -2.68
C TRP A 17 -3.05 -1.27 -3.69
N CYS A 18 -4.07 -0.41 -3.61
CA CYS A 18 -4.99 -0.16 -4.71
C CYS A 18 -4.43 0.87 -5.72
N ILE A 19 -3.23 0.62 -6.22
CA ILE A 19 -2.91 0.90 -7.64
C ILE A 19 -3.40 -0.32 -8.46
N ALA A 20 -4.55 -0.87 -8.10
CA ALA A 20 -5.19 -1.97 -8.81
C ALA A 20 -6.18 -1.44 -9.88
N ALA A 21 -6.24 -0.12 -10.11
CA ALA A 21 -7.18 0.46 -11.07
C ALA A 21 -6.68 1.70 -11.85
N SER A 22 -5.42 2.12 -11.73
CA SER A 22 -4.84 2.97 -12.78
C SER A 22 -4.31 2.04 -13.86
N SER A 23 -5.08 1.85 -14.92
CA SER A 23 -4.62 1.24 -16.16
C SER A 23 -3.32 1.91 -16.59
N TYR A 24 -2.17 1.29 -16.29
CA TYR A 24 -0.93 1.71 -16.91
C TYR A 24 -1.03 1.44 -18.42
N PRO A 25 -0.36 2.24 -19.25
CA PRO A 25 -0.26 1.92 -20.67
C PRO A 25 0.26 0.48 -20.82
N GLU A 26 -0.33 -0.31 -21.73
CA GLU A 26 0.04 -1.72 -21.96
C GLU A 26 1.54 -1.91 -22.31
N GLN A 27 2.24 -0.82 -22.60
CA GLN A 27 3.66 -0.80 -22.95
C GLN A 27 4.59 -0.87 -21.74
N VAL A 28 4.10 -0.67 -20.52
CA VAL A 28 4.90 -0.74 -19.28
C VAL A 28 4.48 -1.91 -18.39
N PHE A 29 5.43 -2.44 -17.63
CA PHE A 29 5.25 -3.66 -16.84
C PHE A 29 5.65 -3.43 -15.39
N GLN A 30 4.86 -3.94 -14.45
CA GLN A 30 5.21 -3.90 -13.04
C GLN A 30 6.47 -4.75 -12.80
N PRO A 31 7.45 -4.27 -12.01
CA PRO A 31 8.69 -5.01 -11.75
C PRO A 31 8.44 -6.41 -11.18
N GLU A 32 7.42 -6.56 -10.33
CA GLU A 32 7.03 -7.84 -9.74
C GLU A 32 6.61 -8.85 -10.81
N ILE A 33 5.87 -8.42 -11.83
CA ILE A 33 5.44 -9.26 -12.95
C ILE A 33 6.65 -9.64 -13.82
N VAL A 34 7.54 -8.69 -14.08
CA VAL A 34 8.76 -8.92 -14.86
C VAL A 34 9.65 -9.96 -14.18
N ILE A 35 9.86 -9.84 -12.86
CA ILE A 35 10.63 -10.81 -12.07
C ILE A 35 9.93 -12.17 -12.02
N TYR A 36 8.61 -12.19 -11.79
CA TYR A 36 7.83 -13.42 -11.72
C TYR A 36 7.92 -14.25 -13.01
N PHE A 37 7.87 -13.59 -14.17
CA PHE A 37 8.04 -14.25 -15.46
C PHE A 37 9.49 -14.29 -15.95
N GLY A 38 10.46 -13.90 -15.12
CA GLY A 38 11.84 -13.66 -15.51
C GLY A 38 12.47 -14.84 -16.25
N ASP A 39 12.26 -16.06 -15.77
CA ASP A 39 12.81 -17.27 -16.39
C ASP A 39 12.15 -17.56 -17.74
N LYS A 40 10.84 -17.30 -17.86
CA LYS A 40 10.08 -17.55 -19.08
C LYS A 40 10.40 -16.56 -20.20
N ILE A 41 10.77 -15.34 -19.84
CA ILE A 41 11.21 -14.31 -20.79
C ILE A 41 12.74 -14.29 -20.95
N GLY A 42 13.48 -15.20 -20.30
CA GLY A 42 14.93 -15.25 -20.39
C GLY A 42 15.61 -13.98 -19.90
N LEU A 43 15.21 -13.44 -18.73
CA LEU A 43 15.95 -12.35 -18.09
C LEU A 43 17.37 -12.79 -17.75
N THR A 44 18.35 -11.99 -18.17
CA THR A 44 19.75 -12.15 -17.76
C THR A 44 19.93 -11.77 -16.29
N ASP A 45 21.02 -12.21 -15.70
CA ASP A 45 21.33 -11.88 -14.31
C ASP A 45 21.54 -10.37 -14.13
N GLU A 46 22.18 -9.71 -15.10
CA GLU A 46 22.36 -8.26 -15.12
C GLU A 46 21.02 -7.51 -15.17
N GLN A 47 20.07 -7.99 -15.98
CA GLN A 47 18.73 -7.41 -16.05
C GLN A 47 17.99 -7.56 -14.72
N ARG A 48 18.10 -8.73 -14.06
CA ARG A 48 17.46 -8.96 -12.74
C ARG A 48 18.05 -8.05 -11.68
N GLU A 49 19.38 -7.97 -11.61
CA GLU A 49 20.06 -7.12 -10.63
C GLU A 49 19.71 -5.64 -10.83
N PHE A 50 19.66 -5.18 -12.08
CA PHE A 50 19.19 -3.83 -12.40
C PHE A 50 17.76 -3.59 -11.91
N ILE A 51 16.83 -4.50 -12.21
CA ILE A 51 15.42 -4.33 -11.82
C ILE A 51 15.28 -4.31 -10.30
N VAL A 52 15.98 -5.22 -9.59
CA VAL A 52 15.94 -5.29 -8.11
C VAL A 52 16.50 -4.03 -7.46
N SER A 53 17.62 -3.50 -7.96
CA SER A 53 18.23 -2.27 -7.43
C SER A 53 17.35 -1.04 -7.66
N GLU A 54 16.74 -0.91 -8.84
CA GLU A 54 15.79 0.16 -9.16
C GLU A 54 14.52 0.10 -8.30
N VAL A 55 13.97 -1.11 -8.08
CA VAL A 55 12.82 -1.32 -7.20
C VAL A 55 13.16 -0.94 -5.76
N THR A 56 14.35 -1.33 -5.28
CA THR A 56 14.80 -1.03 -3.91
C THR A 56 14.93 0.48 -3.71
N THR A 57 15.61 1.16 -4.63
CA THR A 57 15.75 2.62 -4.63
C THR A 57 14.39 3.31 -4.65
N ALA A 58 13.48 2.89 -5.54
CA ALA A 58 12.15 3.46 -5.63
C ALA A 58 11.33 3.23 -4.35
N LYS A 59 11.45 2.06 -3.72
CA LYS A 59 10.79 1.75 -2.44
C LYS A 59 11.28 2.67 -1.33
N ASP A 60 12.57 2.95 -1.26
CA ASP A 60 13.14 3.83 -0.23
C ASP A 60 12.64 5.27 -0.41
N SER A 61 12.70 5.83 -1.61
CA SER A 61 12.14 7.16 -1.90
C SER A 61 10.63 7.23 -1.63
N ALA A 62 9.89 6.18 -1.99
CA ALA A 62 8.44 6.14 -1.78
C ALA A 62 8.05 6.11 -0.30
N ARG A 63 8.92 5.69 0.63
CA ARG A 63 8.61 5.73 2.07
C ARG A 63 8.45 7.17 2.57
N GLU A 64 9.37 8.04 2.18
CA GLU A 64 9.34 9.45 2.57
C GLU A 64 8.11 10.15 1.98
N ASP A 65 7.84 9.95 0.69
CA ASP A 65 6.68 10.54 0.04
C ASP A 65 5.35 9.99 0.58
N LYS A 66 5.27 8.70 0.94
CA LYS A 66 4.09 8.13 1.64
C LYS A 66 3.89 8.76 3.01
N TYR A 67 4.98 9.03 3.75
CA TYR A 67 4.88 9.74 5.01
C TYR A 67 4.33 11.16 4.80
N ARG A 68 4.87 11.91 3.84
CA ARG A 68 4.38 13.25 3.47
C ARG A 68 2.91 13.23 3.05
N LEU A 69 2.51 12.24 2.26
CA LEU A 69 1.13 12.06 1.82
C LEU A 69 0.19 11.89 3.01
N ASN A 70 0.56 11.04 3.98
CA ASN A 70 -0.21 10.83 5.20
C ASN A 70 -0.33 12.12 6.04
N VAL A 71 0.75 12.92 6.10
CA VAL A 71 0.75 14.22 6.80
C VAL A 71 -0.22 15.21 6.13
N GLU A 72 -0.16 15.36 4.81
CA GLU A 72 -1.06 16.28 4.07
C GLU A 72 -2.52 15.80 4.12
N MET A 73 -2.76 14.49 4.09
CA MET A 73 -4.10 13.92 4.31
C MET A 73 -4.62 14.21 5.71
N ALA A 74 -3.78 14.10 6.75
CA ALA A 74 -4.18 14.40 8.12
C ALA A 74 -4.53 15.89 8.30
N LYS A 75 -3.80 16.79 7.65
CA LYS A 75 -4.12 18.23 7.63
C LYS A 75 -5.45 18.49 6.93
N LEU A 76 -5.68 17.87 5.76
CA LEU A 76 -6.95 17.98 5.04
C LEU A 76 -8.13 17.51 5.89
N ARG A 77 -8.00 16.38 6.60
CA ARG A 77 -9.04 15.90 7.52
C ARG A 77 -9.37 16.91 8.61
N ARG A 78 -8.36 17.40 9.33
CA ARG A 78 -8.55 18.41 10.38
C ARG A 78 -9.22 19.68 9.88
N LEU A 79 -8.95 20.05 8.62
CA LEU A 79 -9.58 21.19 8.00
C LEU A 79 -11.06 20.94 7.72
N LEU A 80 -11.39 19.78 7.17
CA LEU A 80 -12.77 19.37 6.85
C LEU A 80 -13.61 19.06 8.10
N ASP A 81 -12.97 18.75 9.24
CA ASP A 81 -13.65 18.54 10.53
C ASP A 81 -14.14 19.86 11.16
N LYS A 82 -13.76 21.03 10.64
CA LYS A 82 -14.25 22.34 11.11
C LYS A 82 -15.73 22.50 10.79
N THR A 83 -16.51 23.08 11.73
CA THR A 83 -17.96 23.34 11.55
C THR A 83 -18.27 24.17 10.31
N ILE A 84 -17.39 25.09 9.95
CA ILE A 84 -17.40 25.81 8.67
C ILE A 84 -16.00 25.70 8.09
N THR A 85 -15.88 25.05 6.94
CA THR A 85 -14.62 24.94 6.20
C THR A 85 -14.55 26.04 5.15
N GLY A 86 -13.50 26.85 5.17
CA GLY A 86 -13.23 27.82 4.11
C GLY A 86 -12.76 27.12 2.85
N GLU A 87 -13.47 27.32 1.74
CA GLU A 87 -13.19 26.67 0.44
C GLU A 87 -11.75 26.96 -0.05
N GLU A 88 -11.27 28.20 0.11
CA GLU A 88 -9.91 28.60 -0.30
C GLU A 88 -8.81 27.88 0.54
N GLU A 89 -9.05 27.68 1.83
CA GLU A 89 -8.13 26.94 2.71
C GLU A 89 -8.09 25.46 2.30
N ALA A 90 -9.24 24.89 1.96
CA ALA A 90 -9.37 23.50 1.51
C ALA A 90 -8.70 23.29 0.17
N GLU A 91 -8.91 24.19 -0.79
CA GLU A 91 -8.26 24.14 -2.09
C GLU A 91 -6.73 24.16 -1.96
N LYS A 92 -6.18 25.04 -1.11
CA LYS A 92 -4.74 25.10 -0.85
C LYS A 92 -4.20 23.79 -0.27
N GLN A 93 -4.93 23.17 0.65
CA GLN A 93 -4.51 21.91 1.25
C GLN A 93 -4.63 20.73 0.26
N ILE A 94 -5.66 20.71 -0.58
CA ILE A 94 -5.82 19.72 -1.66
C ILE A 94 -4.70 19.84 -2.70
N LYS A 95 -4.30 21.06 -3.08
CA LYS A 95 -3.17 21.25 -4.02
C LYS A 95 -1.87 20.65 -3.47
N ARG A 96 -1.56 20.85 -2.19
CA ARG A 96 -0.39 20.24 -1.54
C ARG A 96 -0.46 18.71 -1.54
N LEU A 97 -1.65 18.15 -1.29
CA LEU A 97 -1.87 16.71 -1.37
C LEU A 97 -1.58 16.19 -2.79
N PHE A 98 -2.15 16.84 -3.82
CA PHE A 98 -1.95 16.45 -5.21
C PHE A 98 -0.50 16.58 -5.65
N GLU A 99 0.25 17.57 -5.15
CA GLU A 99 1.70 17.67 -5.42
C GLU A 99 2.45 16.40 -4.96
N VAL A 100 2.17 15.91 -3.75
CA VAL A 100 2.79 14.68 -3.23
C VAL A 100 2.33 13.44 -4.01
N GLU A 101 1.03 13.34 -4.31
CA GLU A 101 0.51 12.22 -5.12
C GLU A 101 1.10 12.20 -6.52
N ASN A 102 1.24 13.35 -7.16
CA ASN A 102 1.81 13.47 -8.50
C ASN A 102 3.28 13.11 -8.50
N ALA A 103 4.03 13.51 -7.46
CA ALA A 103 5.42 13.09 -7.29
C ALA A 103 5.54 11.56 -7.20
N LEU A 104 4.70 10.91 -6.39
CA LEU A 104 4.65 9.45 -6.27
C LEU A 104 4.31 8.76 -7.59
N LYS A 105 3.27 9.22 -8.29
CA LYS A 105 2.84 8.67 -9.58
C LYS A 105 3.93 8.82 -10.64
N MET A 106 4.58 9.98 -10.68
CA MET A 106 5.69 10.25 -11.59
C MET A 106 6.90 9.38 -11.30
N ALA A 107 7.28 9.23 -10.03
CA ALA A 107 8.36 8.34 -9.61
C ALA A 107 8.09 6.89 -10.01
N ASN A 108 6.85 6.41 -9.79
CA ASN A 108 6.46 5.07 -10.21
C ASN A 108 6.53 4.91 -11.73
N LEU A 109 5.97 5.85 -12.49
CA LEU A 109 6.00 5.77 -13.96
C LEU A 109 7.43 5.79 -14.50
N LYS A 110 8.32 6.60 -13.92
CA LYS A 110 9.76 6.60 -14.24
C LYS A 110 10.41 5.25 -13.97
N LEU A 111 10.09 4.58 -12.86
CA LEU A 111 10.54 3.22 -12.58
C LEU A 111 10.06 2.26 -13.67
N LEU A 112 8.77 2.28 -14.01
CA LEU A 112 8.21 1.39 -15.03
C LEU A 112 8.86 1.60 -16.40
N ILE A 113 9.17 2.85 -16.76
CA ILE A 113 9.90 3.18 -18.00
C ILE A 113 11.33 2.63 -17.96
N ARG A 114 12.05 2.80 -16.84
CA ARG A 114 13.42 2.28 -16.67
C ARG A 114 13.46 0.76 -16.80
N VAL A 115 12.54 0.06 -16.13
CA VAL A 115 12.40 -1.40 -16.24
C VAL A 115 12.08 -1.81 -17.67
N LYS A 116 11.09 -1.18 -18.31
CA LYS A 116 10.77 -1.45 -19.72
C LYS A 116 11.99 -1.30 -20.63
N ASN A 117 12.80 -0.28 -20.42
CA ASN A 117 13.96 0.00 -21.26
C ASN A 117 15.09 -1.04 -21.12
N GLN A 118 15.13 -1.80 -20.03
CA GLN A 118 16.05 -2.95 -19.91
C GLN A 118 15.58 -4.20 -20.65
N LEU A 119 14.29 -4.31 -20.93
CA LEU A 119 13.75 -5.50 -21.60
C LEU A 119 13.92 -5.39 -23.11
N SER A 120 14.27 -6.49 -23.78
CA SER A 120 14.31 -6.57 -25.24
C SER A 120 12.89 -6.49 -25.83
N VAL A 121 12.79 -6.26 -27.15
CA VAL A 121 11.51 -6.24 -27.85
C VAL A 121 10.78 -7.59 -27.72
N GLU A 122 11.53 -8.68 -27.83
CA GLU A 122 11.08 -10.08 -27.71
C GLU A 122 10.59 -10.36 -26.29
N GLN A 123 11.37 -9.97 -25.27
CA GLN A 123 10.99 -10.13 -23.86
C GLN A 123 9.67 -9.42 -23.55
N ARG A 124 9.52 -8.17 -24.01
CA ARG A 124 8.26 -7.40 -23.83
C ARG A 124 7.08 -8.05 -24.56
N LYS A 125 7.32 -8.63 -25.74
CA LYS A 125 6.28 -9.35 -26.50
C LYS A 125 5.83 -10.60 -25.76
N GLN A 126 6.77 -11.42 -25.30
CA GLN A 126 6.48 -12.62 -24.51
C GLN A 126 5.75 -12.28 -23.21
N LEU A 127 6.18 -11.22 -22.52
CA LEU A 127 5.55 -10.79 -21.28
C LEU A 127 4.08 -10.39 -21.49
N ARG A 128 3.74 -9.69 -22.59
CA ARG A 128 2.34 -9.37 -22.92
C ARG A 128 1.49 -10.62 -23.16
N GLU A 129 2.03 -11.63 -23.86
CA GLU A 129 1.31 -12.89 -24.07
C GLU A 129 1.10 -13.62 -22.74
N LEU A 130 2.13 -13.72 -21.90
CA LEU A 130 2.03 -14.33 -20.58
C LEU A 130 1.02 -13.61 -19.67
N MET A 131 0.86 -12.30 -19.84
CA MET A 131 -0.08 -11.49 -19.05
C MET A 131 -1.55 -11.70 -19.42
N LYS A 132 -1.88 -12.18 -20.64
CA LYS A 132 -3.28 -12.41 -21.04
C LYS A 132 -3.98 -13.46 -20.17
N ASP A 133 -3.24 -14.51 -19.82
CA ASP A 133 -3.72 -15.61 -18.97
C ASP A 133 -3.29 -15.46 -17.50
N PHE A 134 -2.60 -14.36 -17.18
CA PHE A 134 -2.07 -14.13 -15.86
C PHE A 134 -3.15 -13.55 -14.94
N ASN A 135 -3.45 -14.28 -13.87
CA ASN A 135 -4.26 -13.75 -12.78
C ASN A 135 -3.35 -13.03 -11.76
N PRO A 136 -3.44 -11.70 -11.62
CA PRO A 136 -2.62 -10.94 -10.69
C PRO A 136 -2.78 -11.37 -9.22
N LYS A 137 -3.90 -12.03 -8.86
CA LYS A 137 -4.08 -12.66 -7.55
C LYS A 137 -3.08 -13.79 -7.23
N LYS A 138 -2.30 -14.27 -8.21
CA LYS A 138 -1.20 -15.24 -7.99
C LYS A 138 0.11 -14.60 -7.53
N ILE A 139 0.27 -13.28 -7.72
CA ILE A 139 1.38 -12.50 -7.16
C ILE A 139 0.84 -11.83 -5.89
N GLY A 140 0.67 -12.61 -4.84
CA GLY A 140 -0.01 -12.14 -3.61
C GLY A 140 -0.37 -13.28 -2.67
N PRO A 141 -0.90 -12.96 -1.48
CA PRO A 141 -1.54 -13.97 -0.64
C PRO A 141 -2.73 -14.56 -1.40
N SER A 142 -3.04 -15.84 -1.21
CA SER A 142 -4.27 -16.41 -1.78
C SER A 142 -5.50 -15.62 -1.31
N GLU A 143 -6.58 -15.64 -2.08
CA GLU A 143 -7.81 -14.89 -1.73
C GLU A 143 -8.34 -15.23 -0.32
N GLU A 144 -8.15 -16.47 0.12
CA GLU A 144 -8.48 -16.89 1.49
C GLU A 144 -7.58 -16.22 2.53
N VAL A 145 -6.27 -16.19 2.29
CA VAL A 145 -5.30 -15.51 3.17
C VAL A 145 -5.61 -14.01 3.21
N GLU A 146 -5.92 -13.39 2.07
CA GLU A 146 -6.29 -11.98 2.01
C GLU A 146 -7.53 -11.67 2.85
N LYS A 147 -8.60 -12.47 2.71
CA LYS A 147 -9.83 -12.32 3.51
C LYS A 147 -9.54 -12.45 5.01
N ARG A 148 -8.71 -13.41 5.41
CA ARG A 148 -8.32 -13.59 6.83
C ARG A 148 -7.51 -12.40 7.35
N LEU A 149 -6.53 -11.93 6.59
CA LEU A 149 -5.72 -10.75 6.95
C LEU A 149 -6.60 -9.50 7.09
N GLN A 150 -7.52 -9.26 6.15
CA GLN A 150 -8.46 -8.13 6.20
C GLN A 150 -9.36 -8.20 7.44
N ALA A 151 -9.95 -9.37 7.72
CA ALA A 151 -10.79 -9.56 8.90
C ALA A 151 -10.03 -9.30 10.21
N LYS A 152 -8.77 -9.77 10.30
CA LYS A 152 -7.90 -9.55 11.47
C LYS A 152 -7.52 -8.08 11.62
N ILE A 153 -7.17 -7.39 10.53
CA ILE A 153 -6.87 -5.94 10.56
C ILE A 153 -8.09 -5.15 11.04
N GLU A 154 -9.30 -5.48 10.59
CA GLU A 154 -10.50 -4.78 11.03
C GLU A 154 -10.83 -5.07 12.51
N LYS A 155 -10.67 -6.31 12.98
CA LYS A 155 -10.80 -6.63 14.42
C LYS A 155 -9.79 -5.83 15.24
N LEU A 156 -8.53 -5.80 14.80
CA LEU A 156 -7.44 -5.08 15.46
C LEU A 156 -7.72 -3.57 15.53
N LYS A 157 -8.11 -2.96 14.41
CA LYS A 157 -8.48 -1.52 14.35
C LYS A 157 -9.63 -1.21 15.30
N LYS A 158 -10.64 -2.08 15.36
CA LYS A 158 -11.78 -1.90 16.26
C LYS A 158 -11.34 -1.94 17.72
N GLY A 159 -10.60 -2.97 18.13
CA GLY A 159 -10.13 -3.10 19.52
C GLY A 159 -9.17 -1.98 19.93
N MET A 160 -8.25 -1.57 19.05
CA MET A 160 -7.36 -0.43 19.35
C MET A 160 -8.14 0.88 19.54
N ARG A 161 -9.22 1.12 18.79
CA ARG A 161 -10.09 2.29 18.99
C ARG A 161 -10.77 2.22 20.36
N GLU A 162 -11.35 1.07 20.69
CA GLU A 162 -12.01 0.87 21.98
C GLU A 162 -11.04 1.09 23.15
N MET A 163 -9.81 0.58 23.07
CA MET A 163 -8.76 0.83 24.08
C MET A 163 -8.45 2.31 24.28
N VAL A 164 -8.29 3.06 23.19
CA VAL A 164 -8.03 4.50 23.27
C VAL A 164 -9.22 5.24 23.85
N GLU A 165 -10.46 4.85 23.52
CA GLU A 165 -11.69 5.44 24.08
C GLU A 165 -11.80 5.22 25.60
N ILE A 166 -11.36 4.06 26.11
CA ILE A 166 -11.34 3.75 27.55
C ILE A 166 -10.06 4.22 28.26
N GLY A 167 -9.17 4.94 27.56
CA GLY A 167 -7.95 5.53 28.14
C GLY A 167 -6.77 4.56 28.32
N VAL A 168 -6.82 3.38 27.70
CA VAL A 168 -5.71 2.40 27.72
C VAL A 168 -4.75 2.68 26.56
N ASN A 169 -3.45 2.72 26.85
CA ASN A 169 -2.41 3.02 25.85
C ASN A 169 -2.10 1.78 24.97
N PRO A 170 -2.29 1.83 23.64
CA PRO A 170 -2.04 0.71 22.73
C PRO A 170 -0.59 0.61 22.24
N GLU A 171 0.38 1.23 22.89
CA GLU A 171 1.78 1.28 22.44
C GLU A 171 2.40 -0.11 22.24
N ASN A 172 2.12 -1.06 23.14
CA ASN A 172 2.63 -2.43 23.03
C ASN A 172 2.09 -3.16 21.80
N ILE A 173 0.81 -2.95 21.48
CA ILE A 173 0.16 -3.49 20.27
C ILE A 173 0.74 -2.81 19.02
N SER A 174 0.99 -1.51 19.08
CA SER A 174 1.61 -0.75 17.99
C SER A 174 3.03 -1.26 17.67
N LYS A 175 3.83 -1.61 18.68
CA LYS A 175 5.17 -2.20 18.51
C LYS A 175 5.12 -3.57 17.82
N VAL A 176 4.14 -4.41 18.16
CA VAL A 176 3.97 -5.73 17.53
C VAL A 176 3.52 -5.57 16.07
N THR A 177 2.51 -4.74 15.84
CA THR A 177 1.93 -4.51 14.51
C THR A 177 2.88 -3.80 13.55
N ALA A 178 3.89 -3.08 14.03
CA ALA A 178 4.97 -2.54 13.20
C ALA A 178 5.73 -3.62 12.40
N LYS A 179 5.77 -4.87 12.89
CA LYS A 179 6.40 -6.01 12.20
C LYS A 179 5.58 -6.54 11.02
N PHE A 180 4.30 -6.17 10.92
CA PHE A 180 3.39 -6.65 9.88
C PHE A 180 3.83 -6.18 8.48
N GLN A 181 4.11 -4.88 8.31
CA GLN A 181 4.39 -4.30 7.00
C GLN A 181 5.64 -4.88 6.33
N PRO A 182 6.78 -5.09 7.04
CA PRO A 182 7.94 -5.77 6.46
C PRO A 182 7.63 -7.20 5.97
N LEU A 183 6.81 -7.96 6.69
CA LEU A 183 6.46 -9.34 6.32
C LEU A 183 5.57 -9.38 5.08
N ILE A 184 4.60 -8.48 5.00
CA ILE A 184 3.77 -8.27 3.82
C ILE A 184 4.61 -7.90 2.60
N ASN A 185 5.60 -7.02 2.76
CA ASN A 185 6.53 -6.65 1.68
C ASN A 185 7.45 -7.79 1.25
N ALA A 186 7.75 -8.73 2.17
CA ALA A 186 8.57 -9.91 1.93
C ALA A 186 7.76 -11.13 1.44
N ALA A 187 6.46 -10.96 1.13
CA ALA A 187 5.52 -12.03 0.80
C ALA A 187 5.42 -13.15 1.86
N LYS A 188 5.77 -12.82 3.11
CA LYS A 188 5.73 -13.67 4.29
C LYS A 188 4.35 -13.63 4.95
N TYR A 189 3.33 -14.05 4.21
CA TYR A 189 1.93 -13.85 4.60
C TYR A 189 1.53 -14.67 5.82
N LYS A 190 2.15 -15.84 6.02
CA LYS A 190 1.91 -16.67 7.20
C LYS A 190 2.46 -16.00 8.46
N GLU A 191 3.71 -15.53 8.42
CA GLU A 191 4.28 -14.78 9.53
C GLU A 191 3.54 -13.45 9.77
N ALA A 192 3.09 -12.78 8.71
CA ALA A 192 2.28 -11.57 8.82
C ALA A 192 0.92 -11.85 9.52
N GLU A 193 0.30 -12.99 9.21
CA GLU A 193 -0.93 -13.44 9.86
C GLU A 193 -0.70 -13.72 11.36
N GLU A 194 0.42 -14.34 11.72
CA GLU A 194 0.81 -14.61 13.12
C GLU A 194 1.04 -13.31 13.93
N VAL A 195 1.62 -12.28 13.32
CA VAL A 195 1.78 -10.96 13.97
C VAL A 195 0.41 -10.34 14.30
N LEU A 196 -0.57 -10.47 13.41
CA LEU A 196 -1.93 -9.97 13.68
C LEU A 196 -2.62 -10.79 14.77
N ASP A 197 -2.42 -12.11 14.80
CA ASP A 197 -2.96 -12.97 15.86
C ASP A 197 -2.39 -12.59 17.23
N GLN A 198 -1.09 -12.34 17.31
CA GLN A 198 -0.45 -11.86 18.53
C GLN A 198 -1.03 -10.52 18.97
N ALA A 199 -1.19 -9.57 18.05
CA ALA A 199 -1.75 -8.25 18.35
C ALA A 199 -3.21 -8.32 18.81
N ILE A 200 -4.02 -9.19 18.20
CA ILE A 200 -5.41 -9.44 18.60
C ILE A 200 -5.48 -10.10 19.98
N LYS A 201 -4.58 -11.04 20.29
CA LYS A 201 -4.53 -11.66 21.61
C LYS A 201 -4.26 -10.63 22.71
N MET A 202 -3.41 -9.63 22.43
CA MET A 202 -3.14 -8.52 23.34
C MET A 202 -4.32 -7.54 23.50
N LEU A 203 -5.29 -7.55 22.58
CA LEU A 203 -6.56 -6.83 22.76
C LEU A 203 -7.50 -7.57 23.71
N ASP A 204 -7.55 -8.90 23.59
CA ASP A 204 -8.45 -9.75 24.37
C ASP A 204 -7.93 -9.95 25.82
N ASP A 205 -6.62 -9.80 26.04
CA ASP A 205 -5.95 -9.82 27.35
C ASP A 205 -4.99 -8.61 27.50
N PRO A 206 -5.53 -7.40 27.70
CA PRO A 206 -4.75 -6.21 27.92
C PRO A 206 -4.21 -6.24 29.35
N PHE A 207 -2.94 -6.57 29.51
CA PHE A 207 -2.22 -6.49 30.80
C PHE A 207 -2.62 -5.27 31.64
#